data_AF-A0A103Y8C7-F1
#
_entry.id   AF-A0A103Y8C7-F1
#
_cell.length_a   1.000
_cell.length_b   1.000
_cell.length_c   1.000
_cell.angle_alpha   90.00
_cell.angle_beta   90.00
_cell.angle_gamma   90.00
#
_symmetry.space_group_name_H-M   'P 1'
#
loop_
_entity.id
_entity.type
_entity.pdbx_description
1 polymer ?
#
loop_
_entity_poly.entity_id
_entity_poly.type
_entity_poly.pdbx_seq_one_letter_code
_entity_poly.pdbx_strand_id
1 'polypeptide(L)'
;MESGSGEGTGGFSAMDDYETLISTTDADLLKRSWRNEKAAPEILQFESSLVQRSREQIQLMEETVEEFMKNGEDPLTVSLYQMDIDRTLFLLRSYLRTRLQKIEKFMFHIQKTADLWARLSREEQKFAKSGEENPLDMYAGDIYALRYKSIKPLIETGQLDLV
;
A
#
# COMPACT_ATOMS: atom_id res chain seq x y z
N MET A 1 67.77 -14.48 -24.68
CA MET A 1 66.77 -14.15 -25.72
C MET A 1 65.65 -15.16 -25.54
N GLU A 2 64.40 -14.84 -25.29
CA GLU A 2 63.68 -13.67 -24.81
C GLU A 2 62.29 -14.23 -24.47
N SER A 3 61.74 -13.78 -23.35
CA SER A 3 60.44 -14.14 -22.80
C SER A 3 59.28 -13.63 -23.67
N GLY A 4 58.06 -14.15 -23.45
CA GLY A 4 56.82 -13.52 -23.94
C GLY A 4 55.67 -14.53 -24.11
N SER A 5 54.83 -14.83 -23.12
CA SER A 5 53.69 -14.04 -22.58
C SER A 5 52.40 -14.18 -23.39
N GLY A 6 51.29 -14.53 -22.71
CA GLY A 6 49.95 -14.38 -23.26
C GLY A 6 48.83 -15.11 -22.51
N GLU A 7 48.72 -14.93 -21.19
CA GLU A 7 47.47 -15.21 -20.46
C GLU A 7 46.39 -14.21 -20.94
N GLY A 8 45.25 -14.75 -21.35
CA GLY A 8 44.11 -13.98 -21.86
C GLY A 8 42.85 -14.25 -21.04
N THR A 9 42.47 -13.24 -20.26
CA THR A 9 41.09 -12.82 -19.96
C THR A 9 40.26 -13.68 -19.00
N GLY A 10 40.57 -13.61 -17.71
CA GLY A 10 39.58 -13.69 -16.64
C GLY A 10 38.95 -12.32 -16.44
N GLY A 11 37.84 -12.04 -17.12
CA GLY A 11 37.16 -10.74 -17.05
C GLY A 11 35.65 -10.88 -17.20
N PHE A 12 34.99 -11.61 -16.29
CA PHE A 12 33.53 -11.81 -16.32
C PHE A 12 32.88 -11.97 -14.92
N SER A 13 33.35 -11.29 -13.86
CA SER A 13 32.70 -11.42 -12.52
C SER A 13 32.23 -10.10 -11.91
N ALA A 14 32.94 -8.99 -12.10
CA ALA A 14 32.67 -7.77 -11.32
C ALA A 14 31.39 -7.01 -11.73
N MET A 15 30.88 -7.20 -12.95
CA MET A 15 29.70 -6.48 -13.47
C MET A 15 28.38 -7.15 -13.06
N ASP A 16 28.33 -8.49 -13.04
CA ASP A 16 27.16 -9.26 -12.59
C ASP A 16 26.93 -9.12 -11.07
N ASP A 17 28.01 -9.02 -10.29
CA ASP A 17 27.95 -8.79 -8.85
C ASP A 17 27.40 -7.38 -8.52
N TYR A 18 27.76 -6.36 -9.32
CA TYR A 18 27.25 -4.99 -9.18
C TYR A 18 25.75 -4.88 -9.53
N GLU A 19 25.31 -5.54 -10.60
CA GLU A 19 23.92 -5.50 -11.05
C GLU A 19 22.98 -6.23 -10.07
N THR A 20 23.47 -7.31 -9.45
CA THR A 20 22.76 -8.02 -8.38
C THR A 20 22.65 -7.16 -7.11
N LEU A 21 23.72 -6.45 -6.73
CA LEU A 21 23.74 -5.51 -5.60
C LEU A 21 22.87 -4.26 -5.80
N ILE A 22 22.53 -3.92 -7.05
CA ILE A 22 21.69 -2.76 -7.42
C ILE A 22 20.25 -3.15 -7.74
N SER A 23 19.94 -4.45 -7.77
CA SER A 23 18.56 -4.90 -7.95
C SER A 23 17.66 -4.23 -6.91
N THR A 24 16.73 -3.39 -7.38
CA THR A 24 15.79 -2.71 -6.48
C THR A 24 14.91 -3.77 -5.84
N THR A 25 15.06 -3.93 -4.52
CA THR A 25 14.25 -4.86 -3.76
C THR A 25 12.77 -4.44 -3.81
N ASP A 26 11.86 -5.40 -3.68
CA ASP A 26 10.44 -5.08 -3.54
C ASP A 26 10.19 -4.17 -2.32
N ALA A 27 11.02 -4.26 -1.28
CA ALA A 27 10.98 -3.34 -0.13
C ALA A 27 11.30 -1.89 -0.52
N ASP A 28 12.28 -1.65 -1.40
CA ASP A 28 12.63 -0.31 -1.89
C ASP A 28 11.55 0.27 -2.81
N LEU A 29 10.99 -0.58 -3.69
CA LEU A 29 9.85 -0.21 -4.53
C LEU A 29 8.64 0.14 -3.66
N LEU A 30 8.34 -0.67 -2.64
CA LEU A 30 7.24 -0.41 -1.72
C LEU A 30 7.46 0.88 -0.92
N LYS A 31 8.70 1.15 -0.51
CA LYS A 31 9.07 2.41 0.18
C LYS A 31 8.90 3.62 -0.72
N ARG A 32 9.19 3.50 -2.01
CA ARG A 32 8.96 4.55 -2.99
C ARG A 32 7.46 4.79 -3.21
N SER A 33 6.69 3.74 -3.46
CA SER A 33 5.23 3.83 -3.65
C SER A 33 4.54 4.40 -2.40
N TRP A 34 4.98 4.00 -1.20
CA TRP A 34 4.51 4.57 0.07
C TRP A 34 4.79 6.07 0.19
N ARG A 35 6.02 6.53 -0.09
CA ARG A 35 6.36 7.95 -0.03
C ARG A 35 5.56 8.77 -1.05
N ASN A 36 5.44 8.25 -2.28
CA ASN A 36 4.68 8.89 -3.34
C ASN A 36 3.20 9.02 -2.95
N GLU A 37 2.61 7.95 -2.42
CA GLU A 37 1.25 7.96 -1.94
C GLU A 37 1.06 8.99 -0.82
N LYS A 38 1.95 9.05 0.18
CA LYS A 38 1.83 10.06 1.25
C LYS A 38 1.94 11.51 0.75
N ALA A 39 2.73 11.74 -0.29
CA ALA A 39 2.97 13.09 -0.82
C ALA A 39 1.91 13.53 -1.86
N ALA A 40 1.23 12.60 -2.51
CA ALA A 40 0.23 12.91 -3.52
C ALA A 40 -1.09 13.39 -2.89
N PRO A 41 -1.73 14.45 -3.43
CA PRO A 41 -3.03 14.92 -2.96
C PRO A 41 -4.16 13.98 -3.35
N GLU A 42 -4.04 13.34 -4.52
CA GLU A 42 -4.99 12.36 -5.06
C GLU A 42 -4.51 10.91 -4.84
N ILE A 43 -5.41 9.95 -5.03
CA ILE A 43 -5.10 8.52 -4.95
C ILE A 43 -4.30 8.10 -6.19
N LEU A 44 -3.17 7.41 -5.96
CA LEU A 44 -2.34 6.88 -7.06
C LEU A 44 -2.83 5.50 -7.50
N GLN A 45 -2.24 4.97 -8.57
CA GLN A 45 -2.50 3.60 -9.03
C GLN A 45 -2.13 2.59 -7.93
N PHE A 46 -3.04 1.64 -7.64
CA PHE A 46 -2.75 0.55 -6.73
C PHE A 46 -1.72 -0.40 -7.35
N GLU A 47 -0.61 -0.61 -6.64
CA GLU A 47 0.50 -1.45 -7.07
C GLU A 47 0.25 -2.94 -6.74
N SER A 48 -0.77 -3.54 -7.38
CA SER A 48 -1.23 -4.91 -7.08
C SER A 48 -0.11 -5.95 -7.08
N SER A 49 0.75 -5.92 -8.11
CA SER A 49 1.81 -6.90 -8.29
C SER A 49 2.88 -6.77 -7.21
N LEU A 50 3.29 -5.54 -6.90
CA LEU A 50 4.27 -5.24 -5.85
C LEU A 50 3.74 -5.63 -4.47
N VAL A 51 2.49 -5.29 -4.16
CA VAL A 51 1.85 -5.64 -2.89
C VAL A 51 1.75 -7.16 -2.73
N GLN A 52 1.41 -7.87 -3.81
CA GLN A 52 1.32 -9.33 -3.78
C GLN A 52 2.69 -9.96 -3.52
N ARG A 53 3.71 -9.60 -4.30
CA ARG A 53 5.07 -10.12 -4.09
C ARG A 53 5.62 -9.77 -2.71
N SER A 54 5.37 -8.56 -2.22
CA SER A 54 5.78 -8.15 -0.87
C SER A 54 5.16 -9.04 0.21
N ARG A 55 3.89 -9.44 0.06
CA ARG A 55 3.23 -10.37 1.00
C ARG A 55 3.84 -11.76 0.95
N GLU A 56 4.06 -12.28 -0.25
CA GLU A 56 4.68 -13.60 -0.45
C GLU A 56 6.10 -13.64 0.14
N GLN A 57 6.90 -12.58 -0.05
CA GLN A 57 8.23 -12.47 0.54
C GLN A 57 8.19 -12.40 2.07
N ILE A 58 7.26 -11.63 2.65
CA ILE A 58 7.07 -11.60 4.12
C ILE A 58 6.73 -13.00 4.63
N GLN A 59 5.79 -13.70 3.98
CA GLN A 59 5.39 -15.04 4.38
C GLN A 59 6.56 -16.03 4.32
N LEU A 60 7.35 -15.99 3.24
CA LEU A 60 8.54 -16.84 3.12
C LEU A 60 9.57 -16.56 4.23
N MET A 61 9.77 -15.30 4.59
CA MET A 61 10.66 -14.92 5.69
C MET A 61 10.13 -15.40 7.04
N GLU A 62 8.82 -15.33 7.28
CA GLU A 62 8.18 -15.88 8.49
C GLU A 62 8.41 -17.40 8.59
N GLU A 63 8.17 -18.14 7.51
CA GLU A 63 8.42 -19.58 7.44
C GLU A 63 9.91 -19.93 7.69
N THR A 64 10.83 -19.12 7.14
CA THR A 64 12.27 -19.27 7.36
C THR A 64 12.66 -19.05 8.83
N VAL A 65 12.07 -18.04 9.48
CA VAL A 65 12.30 -17.79 10.91
C VAL A 65 11.80 -18.95 11.76
N GLU A 66 10.63 -19.50 11.46
CA GLU A 66 10.10 -20.68 12.15
C GLU A 66 11.04 -21.90 12.02
N GLU A 67 11.63 -22.09 10.84
CA GLU A 67 12.63 -23.15 10.61
C GLU A 67 13.91 -22.91 11.43
N PHE A 68 14.45 -21.69 11.44
CA PHE A 68 15.63 -21.34 12.24
C PHE A 68 15.40 -21.57 13.73
N MET A 69 14.21 -21.23 14.24
CA MET A 69 13.85 -21.50 15.64
C MET A 69 13.80 -23.00 15.94
N LYS A 70 13.30 -23.81 15.01
CA LYS A 70 13.24 -25.27 15.16
C LYS A 70 14.62 -25.94 15.10
N ASN A 71 15.50 -25.42 14.25
CA ASN A 71 16.84 -25.97 14.03
C ASN A 71 17.85 -25.52 15.10
N GLY A 72 17.46 -24.59 15.98
CA GLY A 72 18.32 -24.09 17.04
C GLY A 72 19.40 -23.12 16.55
N GLU A 73 19.07 -22.35 15.51
CA GLU A 73 19.95 -21.31 14.96
C GLU A 73 20.26 -20.23 16.01
N ASP A 74 21.34 -19.49 15.79
CA ASP A 74 21.77 -18.41 16.69
C ASP A 74 20.64 -17.38 16.95
N PRO A 75 20.33 -17.07 18.23
CA PRO A 75 19.23 -16.15 18.57
C PRO A 75 19.38 -14.74 17.98
N LEU A 76 20.60 -14.25 17.77
CA LEU A 76 20.82 -12.94 17.16
C LEU A 76 20.41 -12.96 15.69
N THR A 77 20.73 -14.02 14.96
CA THR A 77 20.31 -14.21 13.57
C THR A 77 18.78 -14.22 13.46
N VAL A 78 18.09 -15.04 14.25
CA VAL A 78 16.61 -15.08 14.31
C VAL A 78 16.03 -13.70 14.59
N SER A 79 16.60 -12.96 15.55
CA SER A 79 16.14 -11.62 15.92
C SER A 79 16.27 -10.61 14.78
N LEU A 80 17.35 -10.67 14.00
CA LEU A 80 17.55 -9.80 12.85
C LEU A 80 16.50 -10.03 11.76
N TYR A 81 16.22 -11.29 11.41
CA TYR A 81 15.17 -11.61 10.44
C TYR A 81 13.79 -11.15 10.93
N GLN A 82 13.48 -11.34 12.22
CA GLN A 82 12.23 -10.87 12.80
C GLN A 82 12.07 -9.34 12.70
N MET A 83 13.14 -8.58 12.97
CA MET A 83 13.14 -7.12 12.82
C MET A 83 12.88 -6.68 11.36
N ASP A 84 13.44 -7.38 10.39
CA ASP A 84 13.25 -7.08 8.97
C ASP A 84 11.83 -7.40 8.50
N ILE A 85 11.24 -8.51 8.98
CA ILE A 85 9.82 -8.82 8.80
C ILE A 85 8.97 -7.68 9.36
N ASP A 86 9.18 -7.30 10.62
CA ASP A 86 8.40 -6.25 11.29
C ASP A 86 8.48 -4.91 10.54
N ARG A 87 9.67 -4.55 10.06
CA ARG A 87 9.90 -3.32 9.29
C ARG A 87 9.16 -3.34 7.96
N THR A 88 9.23 -4.45 7.22
CA THR A 88 8.58 -4.59 5.90
C THR A 88 7.07 -4.64 6.04
N LEU A 89 6.58 -5.35 7.06
CA LEU A 89 5.18 -5.46 7.40
C LEU A 89 4.59 -4.12 7.86
N PHE A 90 5.33 -3.34 8.66
CA PHE A 90 4.96 -1.96 8.99
C PHE A 90 4.82 -1.11 7.73
N LEU A 91 5.79 -1.19 6.82
CA LEU A 91 5.79 -0.41 5.58
C LEU A 91 4.58 -0.76 4.70
N LEU A 92 4.30 -2.05 4.50
CA LEU A 92 3.14 -2.53 3.74
C LEU A 92 1.82 -2.05 4.37
N ARG A 93 1.66 -2.22 5.69
CA ARG A 93 0.48 -1.75 6.42
C ARG A 93 0.32 -0.24 6.34
N SER A 94 1.42 0.51 6.40
CA SER A 94 1.41 1.96 6.31
C SER A 94 0.98 2.45 4.93
N TYR A 95 1.42 1.78 3.85
CA TYR A 95 0.96 2.05 2.48
C TYR A 95 -0.54 1.84 2.34
N LEU A 96 -1.03 0.65 2.69
CA LEU A 96 -2.45 0.31 2.60
C LEU A 96 -3.32 1.25 3.45
N ARG A 97 -2.90 1.55 4.68
CA ARG A 97 -3.61 2.49 5.57
C ARG A 97 -3.69 3.89 4.99
N THR A 98 -2.59 4.41 4.43
CA THR A 98 -2.55 5.75 3.81
C THR A 98 -3.56 5.83 2.66
N ARG A 99 -3.66 4.77 1.84
CA ARG A 99 -4.62 4.69 0.75
C ARG A 99 -6.06 4.66 1.24
N LEU A 100 -6.38 3.81 2.23
CA LEU A 100 -7.72 3.74 2.81
C LEU A 100 -8.18 5.09 3.36
N GLN A 101 -7.29 5.82 4.06
CA GLN A 101 -7.60 7.17 4.57
C GLN A 101 -7.91 8.17 3.46
N LYS A 102 -7.20 8.11 2.32
CA LYS A 102 -7.51 8.94 1.16
C LYS A 102 -8.84 8.56 0.52
N ILE A 103 -9.10 7.25 0.39
CA ILE A 103 -10.35 6.73 -0.18
C ILE A 103 -11.53 7.18 0.67
N GLU A 104 -11.43 7.06 1.99
CA GLU A 104 -12.44 7.53 2.94
C GLU A 104 -12.67 9.04 2.81
N LYS A 105 -11.60 9.84 2.79
CA LYS A 105 -11.69 11.30 2.68
C LYS A 105 -12.31 11.79 1.36
N PHE A 106 -12.06 11.11 0.26
CA PHE A 106 -12.48 11.53 -1.08
C PHE A 106 -13.47 10.57 -1.75
N MET A 107 -14.20 9.78 -0.95
CA MET A 107 -15.05 8.66 -1.39
C MET A 107 -15.99 9.04 -2.54
N PHE A 108 -16.80 10.09 -2.35
CA PHE A 108 -17.76 10.55 -3.35
C PHE A 108 -17.11 11.02 -4.65
N HIS A 109 -15.90 11.61 -4.58
CA HIS A 109 -15.17 12.09 -5.76
C HIS A 109 -14.58 10.92 -6.54
N ILE A 110 -14.00 9.95 -5.84
CA ILE A 110 -13.39 8.74 -6.43
C ILE A 110 -14.46 7.89 -7.13
N GLN A 111 -15.63 7.70 -6.52
CA GLN A 111 -16.73 6.93 -7.12
C GLN A 111 -17.29 7.55 -8.40
N LYS A 112 -17.35 8.89 -8.46
CA LYS A 112 -17.87 9.62 -9.64
C LYS A 112 -16.86 9.71 -10.78
N THR A 113 -15.58 9.49 -10.49
CA THR A 113 -14.49 9.67 -11.46
C THR A 113 -13.95 8.31 -11.86
N ALA A 114 -14.31 7.84 -13.07
CA ALA A 114 -13.99 6.49 -13.53
C ALA A 114 -12.48 6.16 -13.50
N ASP A 115 -11.63 7.14 -13.83
CA ASP A 115 -10.16 6.97 -13.78
C ASP A 115 -9.68 6.70 -12.35
N LEU A 116 -10.11 7.50 -11.38
CA LEU A 116 -9.74 7.31 -9.97
C LEU A 116 -10.28 5.98 -9.43
N TRP A 117 -11.50 5.59 -9.82
CA TRP A 117 -12.07 4.30 -9.46
C TRP A 117 -11.24 3.11 -9.96
N ALA A 118 -10.70 3.20 -11.18
CA ALA A 118 -9.85 2.17 -11.77
C ALA A 118 -8.48 2.03 -11.07
N ARG A 119 -8.04 3.06 -10.34
CA ARG A 119 -6.80 3.04 -9.55
C ARG A 119 -6.90 2.24 -8.24
N LEU A 120 -8.10 1.85 -7.81
CA LEU A 120 -8.32 1.12 -6.56
C LEU A 120 -8.21 -0.39 -6.74
N SER A 121 -7.74 -1.09 -5.70
CA SER A 121 -7.85 -2.55 -5.59
C SER A 121 -9.32 -3.00 -5.48
N ARG A 122 -9.61 -4.29 -5.70
CA ARG A 122 -10.98 -4.83 -5.55
C ARG A 122 -11.50 -4.68 -4.11
N GLU A 123 -10.62 -4.85 -3.13
CA GLU A 123 -10.91 -4.70 -1.71
C GLU A 123 -11.16 -3.23 -1.35
N GLU A 124 -10.35 -2.32 -1.90
CA GLU A 124 -10.53 -0.87 -1.77
C GLU A 124 -11.86 -0.40 -2.38
N GLN A 125 -12.24 -0.95 -3.54
CA GLN A 125 -13.53 -0.67 -4.17
C GLN A 125 -14.71 -1.16 -3.32
N LYS A 126 -14.59 -2.33 -2.68
CA LYS A 126 -15.61 -2.82 -1.74
C LYS A 126 -15.73 -1.88 -0.53
N PHE A 127 -14.61 -1.46 0.05
CA PHE A 127 -14.56 -0.50 1.16
C PHE A 127 -15.21 0.84 0.79
N ALA A 128 -14.89 1.39 -0.39
CA ALA A 128 -15.47 2.63 -0.87
C ALA A 128 -16.99 2.54 -1.07
N LYS A 129 -17.51 1.39 -1.51
CA LYS A 129 -18.96 1.16 -1.65
C LYS A 129 -19.68 1.04 -0.31
N SER A 130 -19.10 0.32 0.66
CA SER A 130 -19.71 0.17 1.99
C SER A 130 -19.83 1.50 2.75
N GLY A 131 -19.01 2.50 2.41
CA GLY A 131 -19.10 3.82 3.02
C GLY A 131 -20.38 4.60 2.68
N GLU A 132 -21.06 4.27 1.58
CA GLU A 132 -22.37 4.86 1.23
C GLU A 132 -23.48 4.45 2.20
N GLU A 133 -23.31 3.31 2.89
CA GLU A 133 -24.30 2.77 3.84
C GLU A 133 -24.13 3.30 5.25
N ASN A 134 -23.13 4.16 5.54
CA ASN A 134 -23.07 4.88 6.81
C ASN A 134 -23.89 6.17 6.66
N PRO A 135 -25.15 6.20 7.14
CA PRO A 135 -25.90 7.44 7.17
C PRO A 135 -25.10 8.42 8.02
N LEU A 136 -25.03 9.69 7.61
CA LEU A 136 -24.64 10.72 8.55
C LEU A 136 -25.70 10.69 9.66
N ASP A 137 -25.30 10.25 10.85
CA ASP A 137 -26.17 10.31 12.02
C ASP A 137 -26.47 11.79 12.29
N MET A 138 -27.70 12.18 11.98
CA MET A 138 -28.20 13.52 12.22
C MET A 138 -28.87 13.55 13.60
N TYR A 139 -28.38 14.40 14.50
CA TYR A 139 -28.96 14.55 15.83
C TYR A 139 -29.81 15.81 15.91
N ALA A 140 -30.90 15.73 16.68
CA ALA A 140 -31.77 16.87 16.93
C ALA A 140 -30.99 17.97 17.68
N GLY A 141 -30.97 19.18 17.13
CA GLY A 141 -30.27 20.35 17.69
C GLY A 141 -28.99 20.75 16.95
N ASP A 142 -28.48 19.90 16.06
CA ASP A 142 -27.32 20.23 15.22
C ASP A 142 -27.73 21.06 13.99
N ILE A 143 -26.87 21.99 13.60
CA ILE A 143 -27.08 22.83 12.41
C ILE A 143 -26.39 22.18 11.21
N TYR A 144 -27.19 21.80 10.20
CA TYR A 144 -26.68 21.20 8.96
C TYR A 144 -26.89 22.12 7.76
N ALA A 145 -25.84 22.32 6.94
CA ALA A 145 -25.94 22.99 5.66
C ALA A 145 -26.20 21.96 4.54
N LEU A 146 -27.46 21.78 4.17
CA LEU A 146 -27.88 20.83 3.14
C LEU A 146 -28.29 21.55 1.84
N ARG A 147 -27.99 20.94 0.68
CA ARG A 147 -28.52 21.46 -0.59
C ARG A 147 -30.02 21.24 -0.63
N TYR A 148 -30.77 22.31 -0.87
CA TYR A 148 -32.24 22.27 -1.02
C TYR A 148 -32.72 21.14 -1.94
N LYS A 149 -32.07 20.96 -3.11
CA LYS A 149 -32.43 19.90 -4.07
C LYS A 149 -32.41 18.48 -3.47
N SER A 150 -31.55 18.24 -2.48
CA SER A 150 -31.41 16.93 -1.84
C SER A 150 -32.51 16.65 -0.81
N ILE A 151 -33.12 17.68 -0.23
CA ILE A 151 -34.14 17.57 0.82
C ILE A 151 -35.53 18.03 0.37
N LYS A 152 -35.65 18.54 -0.85
CA LYS A 152 -36.90 19.04 -1.44
C LYS A 152 -38.08 18.07 -1.28
N PRO A 153 -37.95 16.76 -1.58
CA PRO A 153 -39.07 15.83 -1.42
C PRO A 153 -39.57 15.73 0.02
N LEU A 154 -38.67 15.82 1.01
CA LEU A 154 -38.98 15.71 2.43
C LEU A 154 -39.70 16.95 2.97
N ILE A 155 -39.38 18.12 2.41
CA ILE A 155 -40.09 19.37 2.71
C ILE A 155 -41.48 19.34 2.07
N GLU A 156 -41.59 18.88 0.82
CA GLU A 156 -42.87 18.79 0.11
C GLU A 156 -43.82 17.75 0.72
N THR A 157 -43.29 16.69 1.33
CA THR A 157 -44.07 15.68 2.08
C THR A 157 -44.38 16.07 3.52
N GLY A 158 -43.89 17.23 4.00
CA GLY A 158 -44.07 17.68 5.38
C GLY A 158 -43.33 16.83 6.42
N GLN A 159 -42.34 16.05 5.99
CA GLN A 159 -41.49 15.25 6.87
C GLN A 159 -40.34 16.06 7.48
N LEU A 160 -40.06 17.24 6.93
CA LEU A 160 -39.00 18.14 7.37
C LEU A 160 -39.46 19.60 7.28
N ASP A 161 -39.49 20.27 8.43
CA ASP A 161 -39.81 21.69 8.53
C ASP A 161 -38.54 22.54 8.55
N LEU A 162 -38.57 23.67 7.85
CA LEU A 162 -37.50 24.68 7.89
C LEU A 162 -37.81 25.66 9.03
N VAL A 163 -36.88 25.81 9.98
CA VAL A 163 -36.93 26.79 11.08
C VAL A 163 -36.07 28.00 10.75
#